data_AF-A0A533Y9I5-F1
#
_entry.id   AF-A0A533Y9I5-F1
#
_cell.length_a   1.000
_cell.length_b   1.000
_cell.length_c   1.000
_cell.angle_alpha   90.00
_cell.angle_beta   90.00
_cell.angle_gamma   90.00
#
_symmetry.space_group_name_H-M   'P 1'
#
loop_
_entity.id
_entity.type
_entity.pdbx_description
1 polymer ?
#
loop_
_entity_poly.entity_id
_entity_poly.type
_entity_poly.pdbx_seq_one_letter_code
_entity_poly.pdbx_strand_id
1 'polypeptide(L)'
;MIAGICLVIPPSAFLLDERVFRTLGILKVASVLDQAGVTVEMLDLWGIENYEEVVRDHAQASAATCYGLTATTPKCRRPRRSPW
;
A
#
# COMPACT_ATOMS: atom_id res chain seq x y z
N MET A 1 20.40 3.91 -12.13
CA MET A 1 19.32 3.09 -12.68
C MET A 1 18.47 2.59 -11.52
N ILE A 2 17.15 2.61 -11.64
CA ILE A 2 16.26 2.07 -10.60
C ILE A 2 16.24 0.55 -10.80
N ALA A 3 16.80 -0.21 -9.86
CA ALA A 3 16.99 -1.66 -9.99
C ALA A 3 15.71 -2.48 -9.78
N GLY A 4 14.71 -1.90 -9.12
CA GLY A 4 13.41 -2.50 -8.84
C GLY A 4 12.58 -1.58 -7.95
N ILE A 5 11.26 -1.60 -8.13
CA ILE A 5 10.31 -0.78 -7.37
C ILE A 5 9.45 -1.71 -6.51
N CYS A 6 9.42 -1.50 -5.20
CA CYS A 6 8.52 -2.20 -4.29
C CYS A 6 7.30 -1.32 -3.97
N LEU A 7 6.12 -1.80 -4.34
CA LEU A 7 4.85 -1.14 -4.08
C LEU A 7 4.20 -1.74 -2.83
N VAL A 8 3.98 -0.91 -1.82
CA VAL A 8 3.54 -1.31 -0.49
C VAL A 8 2.10 -0.85 -0.25
N ILE A 9 1.24 -1.80 0.13
CA ILE A 9 -0.10 -1.56 0.66
C ILE A 9 0.00 -1.58 2.19
N PRO A 10 -0.05 -0.42 2.87
CA PRO A 10 0.11 -0.37 4.31
C PRO A 10 -1.10 -1.00 5.02
N PRO A 11 -0.91 -1.46 6.27
CA PRO A 11 -2.02 -1.90 7.10
C PRO A 11 -2.95 -0.73 7.34
N SER A 12 -4.22 -0.85 6.94
CA SER A 12 -5.21 0.21 7.15
C SER A 12 -6.10 -0.11 8.33
N ALA A 13 -5.85 0.56 9.46
CA ALA A 13 -6.68 0.48 10.66
C ALA A 13 -8.10 1.07 10.47
N PHE A 14 -8.38 1.74 9.34
CA PHE A 14 -9.67 2.40 9.07
C PHE A 14 -10.59 1.56 8.16
N LEU A 15 -10.09 0.47 7.55
CA LEU A 15 -10.90 -0.51 6.83
C LEU A 15 -11.40 -1.61 7.78
N LEU A 16 -11.83 -1.22 8.99
CA LEU A 16 -12.37 -2.11 10.03
C LEU A 16 -13.71 -2.76 9.64
N ASP A 17 -14.26 -2.41 8.48
CA ASP A 17 -15.37 -3.14 7.88
C ASP A 17 -14.79 -3.97 6.73
N GLU A 18 -14.88 -5.30 6.82
CA GLU A 18 -14.41 -6.26 5.79
C GLU A 18 -15.00 -5.98 4.38
N ARG A 19 -15.96 -5.06 4.29
CA ARG A 19 -16.60 -4.57 3.08
C ARG A 19 -15.87 -3.44 2.39
N VAL A 20 -14.76 -2.91 2.93
CA VAL A 20 -14.02 -1.85 2.24
C VAL A 20 -13.06 -2.47 1.22
N PHE A 21 -13.35 -2.18 -0.04
CA PHE A 21 -12.64 -2.68 -1.22
C PHE A 21 -11.12 -2.59 -1.07
N ARG A 22 -10.42 -3.70 -1.37
CA ARG A 22 -8.95 -3.69 -1.51
C ARG A 22 -8.52 -2.58 -2.45
N THR A 23 -7.38 -1.96 -2.16
CA THR A 23 -6.80 -0.87 -2.94
C THR A 23 -6.25 -1.39 -4.28
N LEU A 24 -7.11 -1.73 -5.23
CA LEU A 24 -6.73 -2.26 -6.55
C LEU A 24 -6.02 -1.21 -7.44
N GLY A 25 -6.10 0.07 -7.08
CA GLY A 25 -5.47 1.16 -7.85
C GLY A 25 -3.95 1.00 -7.99
N ILE A 26 -3.29 0.42 -6.98
CA ILE A 26 -1.84 0.19 -7.01
C ILE A 26 -1.45 -0.90 -8.04
N LEU A 27 -2.35 -1.85 -8.32
CA LEU A 27 -2.12 -2.90 -9.32
C LEU A 27 -2.04 -2.34 -10.73
N LYS A 28 -2.80 -1.27 -11.02
CA LYS A 28 -2.71 -0.56 -12.30
C LYS A 28 -1.33 0.09 -12.46
N VAL A 29 -0.80 0.69 -11.40
CA VAL A 29 0.54 1.29 -11.41
C VAL A 29 1.59 0.21 -11.63
N ALA A 30 1.49 -0.93 -10.93
CA ALA A 30 2.37 -2.07 -11.11
C ALA A 30 2.36 -2.56 -12.57
N SER A 31 1.18 -2.71 -13.17
CA SER A 31 1.04 -3.17 -14.56
C SER A 31 1.66 -2.21 -15.58
N VAL A 32 1.55 -0.89 -15.37
CA VAL A 32 2.16 0.11 -16.26
C VAL A 32 3.69 0.10 -16.14
N LEU A 33 4.21 -0.06 -14.92
CA LEU A 33 5.65 -0.15 -14.67
C LEU A 33 6.27 -1.43 -15.24
N ASP A 34 5.56 -2.56 -15.12
CA ASP A 34 5.94 -3.83 -15.72
C ASP A 34 5.97 -3.75 -17.25
N GLN A 35 4.95 -3.12 -17.88
CA GLN A 35 4.93 -2.84 -19.32
C GLN A 35 6.08 -1.93 -19.77
N ALA A 36 6.61 -1.08 -18.89
CA ALA A 36 7.77 -0.24 -19.15
C ALA A 36 9.12 -0.97 -18.95
N GLY A 37 9.10 -2.27 -18.61
CA GLY A 37 10.28 -3.09 -18.39
C GLY A 37 10.93 -2.88 -17.02
N VAL A 38 10.21 -2.33 -16.05
CA VAL A 38 10.69 -2.15 -14.67
C VAL A 38 10.23 -3.33 -13.81
N THR A 39 11.15 -3.97 -13.11
CA THR A 39 10.80 -5.01 -12.13
C THR A 39 10.02 -4.40 -10.97
N VAL A 40 8.78 -4.87 -10.78
CA VAL A 40 7.91 -4.42 -9.70
C VAL A 40 7.68 -5.55 -8.71
N GLU A 41 7.88 -5.24 -7.44
CA GLU A 41 7.55 -6.08 -6.30
C GLU A 41 6.32 -5.50 -5.60
N MET A 42 5.53 -6.35 -4.96
CA MET A 42 4.32 -5.92 -4.27
C MET A 42 4.24 -6.52 -2.88
N LEU A 43 4.12 -5.65 -1.89
CA LEU A 43 4.02 -6.00 -0.48
C LEU A 43 2.64 -5.59 0.05
N ASP A 44 1.76 -6.57 0.26
CA ASP A 44 0.45 -6.36 0.86
C ASP A 44 0.54 -6.64 2.38
N LEU A 45 0.37 -5.60 3.20
CA LEU A 45 0.40 -5.68 4.66
C LEU A 45 -1.01 -5.67 5.26
N TRP A 46 -2.05 -5.84 4.43
CA TRP A 46 -3.41 -5.88 4.91
C TRP A 46 -3.66 -7.13 5.79
N GLY A 47 -4.22 -6.92 6.97
CA GLY A 47 -4.53 -7.98 7.93
C GLY A 47 -3.32 -8.57 8.67
N ILE A 48 -2.11 -8.01 8.48
CA ILE A 48 -0.90 -8.44 9.17
C ILE A 48 -0.70 -7.61 10.43
N GLU A 49 -0.76 -8.24 11.60
CA GLU A 49 -0.52 -7.58 12.89
C GLU A 49 0.96 -7.24 13.11
N ASN A 50 1.87 -8.12 12.67
CA ASN A 50 3.33 -7.96 12.78
C ASN A 50 3.97 -7.38 11.49
N TYR A 51 3.33 -6.39 10.87
CA TYR A 51 3.77 -5.82 9.60
C TYR A 51 5.20 -5.26 9.63
N GLU A 52 5.69 -4.79 10.79
CA GLU A 52 7.05 -4.25 10.93
C GLU A 52 8.15 -5.30 10.70
N GLU A 53 7.90 -6.54 11.14
CA GLU A 53 8.81 -7.66 10.95
C GLU A 53 8.81 -8.09 9.48
N VAL A 54 7.62 -8.23 8.90
CA VAL A 54 7.45 -8.59 7.48
C VAL A 54 8.09 -7.57 6.55
N VAL A 55 7.93 -6.28 6.83
CA VAL A 55 8.59 -5.21 6.05
C VAL A 55 10.11 -5.30 6.19
N ARG A 56 10.63 -5.59 7.38
CA ARG A 56 12.07 -5.70 7.64
C ARG A 56 12.66 -6.88 6.89
N ASP A 57 12.03 -8.04 6.95
CA ASP A 57 12.47 -9.25 6.26
C ASP A 57 12.43 -9.04 4.75
N HIS A 58 11.35 -8.43 4.24
CA HIS A 58 11.22 -8.12 2.83
C HIS A 58 12.27 -7.10 2.36
N ALA A 59 12.54 -6.06 3.14
CA ALA A 59 13.57 -5.06 2.82
C ALA A 59 14.99 -5.64 2.82
N GLN A 60 15.26 -6.67 3.63
CA GLN A 60 16.55 -7.36 3.63
C GLN A 60 16.71 -8.35 2.48
N ALA A 61 15.62 -8.99 2.05
CA ALA A 61 15.63 -9.96 0.96
C ALA A 61 15.49 -9.33 -0.44
N SER A 62 14.92 -8.12 -0.52
CA SER A 62 14.63 -7.43 -1.78
C SER A 62 15.83 -6.63 -2.29
N ALA A 63 15.97 -6.57 -3.62
CA ALA A 63 16.90 -5.69 -4.31
C ALA A 63 16.27 -4.33 -4.69
N ALA A 64 15.02 -4.09 -4.29
CA ALA A 64 14.31 -2.85 -4.57
C ALA A 64 15.02 -1.66 -3.94
N THR A 65 15.21 -0.61 -4.73
CA THR A 65 15.85 0.65 -4.30
C THR A 65 14.85 1.79 -4.21
N CYS A 66 13.62 1.57 -4.67
CA CYS A 66 12.54 2.53 -4.70
C CYS A 66 11.29 1.90 -4.09
N TYR A 67 10.66 2.62 -3.17
CA TYR A 67 9.46 2.16 -2.47
C TYR A 67 8.30 3.13 -2.74
N GLY A 68 7.17 2.59 -3.20
CA GLY A 68 5.93 3.33 -3.43
C GLY A 68 4.87 2.92 -2.41
N LEU A 69 4.43 3.87 -1.59
CA LEU A 69 3.37 3.62 -0.60
C LEU A 69 2.03 4.08 -1.16
N THR A 70 1.00 3.22 -1.12
CA THR A 70 -0.37 3.69 -1.35
C THR A 70 -0.98 4.18 -0.05
N ALA A 71 -1.50 5.41 -0.05
CA ALA A 71 -2.24 5.95 1.06
C ALA A 71 -3.60 6.41 0.55
N THR A 72 -4.67 5.82 1.09
CA THR A 72 -6.02 6.34 0.93
C THR A 72 -6.29 7.27 2.09
N THR A 73 -6.50 8.56 1.82
CA THR A 73 -6.93 9.50 2.87
C THR A 73 -8.28 9.03 3.40
N PRO A 74 -8.45 8.76 4.70
CA PRO A 74 -9.77 8.54 5.26
C PRO A 74 -10.58 9.80 5.00
N LYS A 75 -11.69 9.71 4.26
CA LYS A 75 -12.66 10.81 4.24
C LYS A 75 -13.30 10.86 5.62
N CYS A 76 -12.65 11.54 6.55
CA CYS A 76 -13.24 11.92 7.82
C CYS A 76 -14.46 12.79 7.49
N ARG A 77 -15.65 12.21 7.53
CA ARG A 77 -16.90 12.95 7.39
C ARG A 77 -16.92 13.93 8.57
N ARG A 78 -16.75 15.22 8.28
CA ARG A 78 -16.86 16.27 9.29
C ARG A 78 -18.21 16.05 10.02
N PRO A 79 -18.24 15.82 11.33
CA PRO A 79 -19.50 15.73 12.05
C PRO A 79 -20.24 17.05 11.81
N ARG A 80 -21.48 16.96 11.33
CA ARG A 80 -22.34 18.12 11.14
C ARG A 80 -22.47 18.76 12.53
N ARG A 81 -21.86 19.93 12.75
CA ARG A 81 -22.12 20.72 13.97
C ARG A 81 -23.63 20.86 14.05
N SER A 82 -24.23 20.31 15.11
CA SER A 82 -25.63 20.58 15.43
C SER A 82 -25.77 22.09 15.62
N PRO A 83 -26.75 22.75 14.98
CA PRO A 83 -27.00 24.17 15.20
C PRO A 83 -27.92 24.32 16.43
N TRP A 84 -27.49 23.83 17.59
CA TRP A 84 -28.11 24.10 18.89
C TRP A 84 -27.02 24.04 19.95
#